data_AF-A0AAD9K974-F1
#
_entry.id   AF-A0AAD9K974-F1
#
_cell.length_a   1.000
_cell.length_b   1.000
_cell.length_c   1.000
_cell.angle_alpha   90.00
_cell.angle_beta   90.00
_cell.angle_gamma   90.00
#
_symmetry.space_group_name_H-M   'P 1'
#
loop_
_entity.id
_entity.type
_entity.pdbx_description
1 polymer ?
#
loop_
_entity_poly.entity_id
_entity_poly.type
_entity_poly.pdbx_seq_one_letter_code
_entity_poly.pdbx_strand_id
1 'polypeptide(L)'
;MYESWNNSFRSLVGCSHPSIWKTIDNLRKDQNNLQVAILRDSRGQPPRKRGHCSTTELQQKLHNLCSSITDGHKSMEDTMRGLGHTALGRSE
;
A
#
# COMPACT_ATOMS: atom_id res chain seq x y z
N MET A 1 -27.75 6.81 21.02
CA MET A 1 -28.87 6.96 20.07
C MET A 1 -28.44 7.15 18.60
N TYR A 2 -27.27 7.74 18.32
CA TYR A 2 -26.80 7.96 16.93
C TYR A 2 -26.39 6.68 16.18
N GLU A 3 -25.82 5.70 16.88
CA GLU A 3 -25.39 4.42 16.28
C GLU A 3 -26.52 3.55 15.77
N SER A 4 -27.67 3.50 16.46
CA SER A 4 -28.83 2.72 16.03
C SER A 4 -29.38 3.25 14.70
N TRP A 5 -29.49 4.58 14.58
CA TRP A 5 -29.93 5.22 13.33
C TRP A 5 -28.94 4.99 12.18
N ASN A 6 -27.64 5.12 12.46
CA ASN A 6 -26.58 4.88 11.47
C ASN A 6 -26.56 3.41 11.01
N ASN A 7 -26.81 2.45 11.91
CA ASN A 7 -26.92 1.03 11.58
C ASN A 7 -28.18 0.71 10.77
N SER A 8 -29.33 1.26 11.13
CA SER A 8 -30.56 1.10 10.34
C SER A 8 -30.42 1.73 8.95
N PHE A 9 -29.85 2.94 8.85
CA PHE A 9 -29.56 3.59 7.58
C PHE A 9 -28.55 2.79 6.73
N ARG A 10 -27.55 2.19 7.36
CA ARG A 10 -26.62 1.26 6.70
C ARG A 10 -27.31 0.01 6.18
N SER A 11 -28.22 -0.56 6.95
CA SER A 11 -28.98 -1.73 6.51
C SER A 11 -29.90 -1.41 5.33
N LEU A 12 -30.49 -0.21 5.29
CA LEU A 12 -31.40 0.21 4.22
C LEU A 12 -30.65 0.61 2.94
N VAL A 13 -29.65 1.47 3.04
CA VAL A 13 -28.98 2.08 1.88
C VAL A 13 -27.73 1.30 1.46
N GLY A 14 -27.13 0.53 2.38
CA GLY A 14 -25.93 -0.27 2.14
C GLY A 14 -26.12 -1.38 1.11
N CYS A 15 -27.29 -2.01 1.10
CA CYS A 15 -27.61 -3.06 0.14
C CYS A 15 -27.87 -2.53 -1.27
N SER A 16 -28.45 -1.33 -1.40
CA SER A 16 -28.83 -0.74 -2.68
C SER A 16 -27.69 0.05 -3.33
N HIS A 17 -26.89 0.76 -2.54
CA HIS A 17 -25.81 1.62 -3.03
C HIS A 17 -24.50 1.41 -2.23
N PRO A 18 -23.79 0.29 -2.47
CA PRO A 18 -22.55 -0.02 -1.77
C PRO A 18 -21.44 1.02 -2.03
N SER A 19 -21.47 1.69 -3.18
CA SER A 19 -20.53 2.76 -3.54
C SER A 19 -20.62 3.96 -2.60
N ILE A 20 -21.83 4.37 -2.20
CA ILE A 20 -22.05 5.50 -1.27
C ILE A 20 -21.42 5.17 0.08
N TRP A 21 -21.62 3.97 0.59
CA TRP A 21 -21.00 3.53 1.85
C TRP A 21 -19.49 3.40 1.76
N LYS A 22 -18.96 2.92 0.64
CA LYS A 22 -17.53 2.89 0.38
C LYS A 22 -16.94 4.31 0.40
N THR A 23 -17.64 5.28 -0.18
CA THR A 23 -17.24 6.69 -0.14
C THR A 23 -17.27 7.25 1.28
N ILE A 24 -18.33 7.00 2.05
CA ILE A 24 -18.43 7.43 3.45
C ILE A 24 -17.32 6.81 4.32
N ASP A 25 -17.05 5.51 4.13
CA ASP A 25 -15.98 4.81 4.84
C ASP A 25 -14.59 5.38 4.48
N ASN A 26 -14.35 5.62 3.19
CA ASN A 26 -13.12 6.26 2.73
C ASN A 26 -12.96 7.67 3.30
N LEU A 27 -14.04 8.46 3.37
CA LEU A 27 -14.01 9.80 3.96
C LEU A 27 -13.68 9.76 5.45
N ARG A 28 -14.27 8.81 6.20
CA ARG A 28 -13.95 8.60 7.62
C ARG A 28 -12.49 8.20 7.82
N LYS A 29 -11.97 7.32 6.97
CA LYS A 29 -10.55 6.93 6.98
C LYS A 29 -9.64 8.11 6.68
N ASP A 30 -9.99 8.93 5.70
CA ASP A 30 -9.24 10.13 5.33
C ASP A 30 -9.19 11.13 6.50
N GLN A 31 -10.34 11.40 7.12
CA GLN A 31 -10.43 12.25 8.30
C GLN A 31 -9.55 11.75 9.46
N ASN A 32 -9.57 10.45 9.73
CA ASN A 32 -8.70 9.86 10.76
C ASN A 32 -7.21 10.00 10.40
N ASN A 33 -6.84 9.76 9.14
CA ASN A 33 -5.47 9.93 8.67
C ASN A 33 -4.99 11.38 8.82
N LEU A 34 -5.86 12.36 8.52
CA LEU A 34 -5.58 13.78 8.70
C LEU A 34 -5.37 14.13 10.18
N GLN A 35 -6.24 13.64 11.07
CA GLN A 35 -6.08 13.87 12.51
C GLN A 35 -4.76 13.30 13.04
N VAL A 36 -4.40 12.10 12.60
CA VAL A 36 -3.12 11.47 12.95
C VAL A 36 -1.94 12.27 12.37
N ALA A 37 -2.06 12.80 11.15
CA ALA A 37 -1.02 13.62 10.54
C ALA A 37 -0.82 14.94 11.31
N ILE A 38 -1.90 15.63 11.67
CA ILE A 38 -1.86 16.85 12.50
C ILE A 38 -1.21 16.57 13.86
N LEU A 39 -1.55 15.44 14.49
CA LEU A 39 -0.97 15.04 15.77
C LEU A 39 0.54 14.69 15.66
N ARG A 40 0.97 14.11 14.54
CA ARG A 40 2.39 13.82 14.30
C ARG A 40 3.18 15.09 14.05
N ASP A 41 2.61 16.01 13.27
CA ASP A 41 3.18 17.33 13.00
C ASP A 41 3.37 18.14 14.29
N SER A 42 2.36 18.17 15.17
CA SER A 42 2.45 18.84 16.47
C SER A 42 3.49 18.23 17.42
N ARG A 43 3.89 16.98 17.18
CA ARG A 43 4.96 16.28 17.92
C ARG A 43 6.33 16.41 17.26
N GLY A 44 6.46 17.21 16.20
CA GLY A 44 7.71 17.36 15.44
C GLY A 44 8.12 16.10 14.68
N GLN A 45 7.19 15.16 14.44
CA GLN A 45 7.44 13.95 13.66
C GLN A 45 6.96 14.20 12.23
N PRO A 46 7.87 14.39 11.26
CA PRO A 46 7.45 14.65 9.89
C PRO A 46 6.65 13.45 9.35
N PRO A 47 5.57 13.68 8.58
CA PRO A 47 4.82 12.60 7.97
C PRO A 47 5.76 11.79 7.07
N ARG A 48 5.92 10.50 7.40
CA ARG A 48 6.73 9.56 6.60
C ARG A 48 6.19 9.61 5.17
N LYS A 49 6.98 10.15 4.23
CA LYS A 49 6.63 10.15 2.80
C LYS A 49 6.22 8.72 2.45
N ARG A 50 5.03 8.56 1.86
CA ARG A 50 4.60 7.28 1.32
C ARG A 50 5.54 6.97 0.17
N GLY A 51 6.64 6.26 0.46
CA GLY A 51 7.44 5.63 -0.58
C GLY A 51 6.48 4.78 -1.41
N HIS A 52 6.51 4.94 -2.72
CA HIS A 52 5.72 4.10 -3.60
C HIS A 52 6.15 2.66 -3.32
N CYS A 53 5.24 1.86 -2.72
CA CYS A 53 5.56 0.55 -2.16
C CYS A 53 6.28 -0.33 -3.19
N SER A 54 5.83 -0.24 -4.45
CA SER A 54 6.40 -0.96 -5.59
C SER A 54 7.86 -0.60 -5.87
N THR A 55 8.28 0.65 -5.60
CA THR A 55 9.67 1.08 -5.78
C THR A 55 10.56 0.50 -4.68
N THR A 56 10.05 0.42 -3.45
CA THR A 56 10.79 -0.17 -2.32
C THR A 56 10.92 -1.69 -2.51
N GLU A 57 9.85 -2.35 -2.96
CA GLU A 57 9.87 -3.79 -3.26
C GLU A 57 10.80 -4.12 -4.43
N LEU A 58 10.82 -3.29 -5.47
CA LEU A 58 11.76 -3.44 -6.59
C LEU A 58 13.20 -3.26 -6.13
N GLN A 59 13.48 -2.22 -5.35
CA GLN A 59 14.81 -1.97 -4.78
C GLN A 59 15.27 -3.15 -3.92
N GLN A 60 14.38 -3.72 -3.09
CA GLN A 60 14.69 -4.87 -2.27
C GLN A 60 14.99 -6.13 -3.12
N LYS A 61 14.21 -6.37 -4.19
CA LYS A 61 14.44 -7.48 -5.11
C LYS A 61 15.79 -7.35 -5.84
N LEU A 62 16.11 -6.14 -6.32
CA LEU A 62 17.40 -5.86 -6.96
C LEU A 62 18.56 -6.04 -5.98
N HIS A 63 18.43 -5.52 -4.76
CA HIS A 63 19.43 -5.69 -3.72
C HIS A 63 19.70 -7.18 -3.43
N ASN A 64 18.66 -7.97 -3.22
CA ASN A 64 18.78 -9.41 -2.94
C ASN A 64 19.43 -10.16 -4.10
N LEU A 65 19.14 -9.75 -5.34
CA LEU A 65 19.73 -10.34 -6.53
C LEU A 65 21.23 -10.01 -6.62
N CYS A 66 21.62 -8.75 -6.41
CA CYS A 66 23.03 -8.35 -6.35
C CYS A 66 23.79 -9.09 -5.24
N SER A 67 23.21 -9.19 -4.03
CA SER A 67 23.83 -9.94 -2.93
C SER A 67 24.03 -11.42 -3.28
N SER A 68 23.12 -12.03 -4.04
CA SER A 68 23.22 -13.43 -4.47
C SER A 68 24.34 -13.69 -5.49
N ILE A 69 24.72 -12.67 -6.28
CA ILE A 69 25.88 -12.74 -7.20
C ILE A 69 27.18 -12.65 -6.41
N THR A 70 27.25 -11.73 -5.44
CA THR A 70 28.43 -11.51 -4.61
C THR A 70 28.76 -12.73 -3.74
N ASP A 71 27.75 -13.47 -3.31
CA ASP A 71 27.89 -14.70 -2.51
C ASP A 71 28.27 -15.93 -3.35
N GLY A 72 28.31 -15.82 -4.70
CA GLY A 72 28.73 -16.90 -5.60
C GLY A 72 27.70 -18.04 -5.77
N HIS A 73 26.49 -17.89 -5.25
CA HIS A 73 25.46 -18.93 -5.21
C HIS A 73 24.65 -19.05 -6.53
N LYS A 74 24.79 -18.11 -7.48
CA LYS A 74 24.06 -18.14 -8.77
C LYS A 74 24.96 -17.84 -9.96
N SER A 75 24.78 -18.60 -11.04
CA SER A 75 25.36 -18.27 -12.35
C SER A 75 24.86 -16.89 -12.80
N MET A 76 25.72 -16.13 -13.46
CA MET A 76 25.39 -14.83 -14.05
C MET A 76 24.14 -14.92 -14.95
N GLU A 77 23.94 -16.07 -15.59
CA GLU A 77 22.82 -16.35 -16.49
C GLU A 77 21.47 -16.38 -15.76
N ASP A 78 21.38 -17.02 -14.59
CA ASP A 78 20.18 -17.04 -13.75
C ASP A 78 19.85 -15.65 -13.22
N THR A 79 20.88 -14.84 -13.01
CA THR A 79 20.74 -13.45 -12.56
C THR A 79 20.19 -12.56 -13.68
N MET A 80 20.74 -12.67 -14.89
CA MET A 80 20.23 -11.96 -16.06
C MET A 80 18.78 -12.34 -16.37
N ARG A 81 18.43 -13.62 -16.20
CA ARG A 81 17.04 -14.10 -16.30
C ARG A 81 16.14 -13.46 -15.23
N GLY A 82 16.59 -13.43 -13.98
CA GLY A 82 15.87 -12.80 -12.88
C GLY A 82 15.67 -11.27 -13.06
N LEU A 83 16.67 -10.58 -13.62
CA LEU A 83 16.57 -9.17 -14.01
C LEU A 83 15.54 -8.98 -15.12
N GLY A 84 15.52 -9.87 -16.12
CA GLY A 84 14.51 -9.87 -17.19
C GLY A 84 13.09 -9.96 -16.62
N HIS A 85 12.82 -10.93 -15.74
CA HIS A 85 11.50 -11.06 -15.09
C HIS A 85 11.13 -9.86 -14.22
N THR A 86 12.13 -9.20 -13.61
CA THR A 86 11.91 -8.06 -12.72
C THR A 86 11.69 -6.75 -13.49
N ALA A 87 12.33 -6.57 -14.66
CA ALA A 87 12.26 -5.35 -15.46
C ALA A 87 11.15 -5.36 -16.54
N LEU A 88 10.80 -6.52 -17.10
CA LEU A 88 9.83 -6.63 -18.22
C LEU A 88 8.40 -6.99 -17.79
N GLY A 89 8.12 -7.09 -16.49
CA GLY A 89 6.81 -7.33 -15.88
C GLY A 89 5.63 -7.64 -16.81
N ARG A 90 5.62 -8.83 -17.43
CA ARG A 90 4.49 -9.59 -18.00
C ARG A 90 5.02 -10.51 -19.10
N SER A 91 4.72 -11.80 -19.02
CA SER A 91 4.28 -12.65 -20.13
C SER A 91 3.97 -14.02 -19.55
N GLU A 92 2.82 -14.14 -18.88
CA GLU A 92 1.87 -15.26 -18.98
C GLU A 92 0.47 -14.69 -18.70
#